data_AF-A0A0D2SW19-F1
#
_entry.id   AF-A0A0D2SW19-F1
#
_cell.length_a   1.000
_cell.length_b   1.000
_cell.length_c   1.000
_cell.angle_alpha   90.00
_cell.angle_beta   90.00
_cell.angle_gamma   90.00
#
_symmetry.space_group_name_H-M   'P 1'
#
loop_
_entity.id
_entity.type
_entity.pdbx_description
1 polymer ?
#
loop_
_entity_poly.entity_id
_entity_poly.type
_entity_poly.pdbx_seq_one_letter_code
_entity_poly.pdbx_strand_id
1 'polypeptide(L)'
;MATTLSCCFTVALFMVILMESPSSCLANMNVIDKCWRGNLLWQSQRQQLAKCSVGFVSKMINNIGKDVVKYKVIDPFDDPLSPKSGTLRYGTTMIKGKVCITFKNSMTITLQRPLLLSSFTAIDGRGVDVHITGAGCLLVYQATDIIIHGLRIHHCKAQPPSTVMGPNAKVIPLGLMDGDALRLVTARTVWIDHNTLYECQDGLLDVTHSSTNITVSNNWFRNQEKVMLLGHDDGHLRDKNMKVTIIFNHFGPNCNQRMP
;
A
#
# COMPACT_ATOMS: atom_id res chain seq x y z
N MET A 1 -12.98 -51.37 -65.61
CA MET A 1 -13.98 -52.02 -64.73
C MET A 1 -13.51 -51.88 -63.29
N ALA A 2 -14.43 -51.45 -62.41
CA ALA A 2 -14.37 -51.46 -60.95
C ALA A 2 -13.24 -50.65 -60.27
N THR A 3 -13.64 -49.44 -59.87
CA THR A 3 -13.06 -48.56 -58.84
C THR A 3 -13.13 -49.19 -57.44
N THR A 4 -12.02 -49.20 -56.70
CA THR A 4 -12.00 -49.42 -55.25
C THR A 4 -11.92 -48.08 -54.50
N LEU A 5 -12.91 -47.91 -53.63
CA LEU A 5 -13.15 -46.80 -52.71
C LEU A 5 -12.19 -46.87 -51.52
N SER A 6 -11.54 -45.76 -51.15
CA SER A 6 -10.92 -45.62 -49.83
C SER A 6 -11.24 -44.23 -49.27
N CYS A 7 -12.01 -44.22 -48.19
CA CYS A 7 -12.48 -43.05 -47.46
C CYS A 7 -11.35 -42.18 -46.93
N CYS A 8 -11.39 -40.88 -47.26
CA CYS A 8 -10.77 -39.84 -46.46
C CYS A 8 -11.53 -39.68 -45.14
N PHE A 9 -10.92 -40.05 -44.02
CA PHE A 9 -11.35 -39.60 -42.70
C PHE A 9 -10.71 -38.24 -42.41
N THR A 10 -11.45 -37.16 -42.65
CA THR A 10 -11.13 -35.85 -42.07
C THR A 10 -11.69 -35.82 -40.65
N VAL A 11 -10.83 -36.02 -39.66
CA VAL A 11 -11.18 -35.77 -38.25
C VAL A 11 -11.21 -34.25 -38.06
N ALA A 12 -12.42 -33.68 -38.08
CA ALA A 12 -12.63 -32.31 -37.63
C ALA A 12 -12.51 -32.28 -36.11
N LEU A 13 -11.33 -31.91 -35.62
CA LEU A 13 -11.09 -31.67 -34.20
C LEU A 13 -11.82 -30.37 -33.82
N PHE A 14 -13.05 -30.50 -33.31
CA PHE A 14 -13.74 -29.40 -32.64
C PHE A 14 -13.00 -29.05 -31.36
N MET A 15 -12.07 -28.09 -31.45
CA MET A 15 -11.45 -27.48 -30.29
C MET A 15 -12.50 -26.58 -29.65
N VAL A 16 -13.25 -27.12 -28.67
CA VAL A 16 -14.09 -26.31 -27.79
C VAL A 16 -13.14 -25.48 -26.93
N ILE A 17 -12.86 -24.25 -27.39
CA ILE A 17 -12.24 -23.23 -26.56
C ILE A 17 -13.27 -22.89 -25.49
N LEU A 18 -13.10 -23.43 -24.29
CA LEU A 18 -13.75 -22.91 -23.08
C LEU A 18 -13.27 -21.46 -22.90
N MET A 19 -13.99 -20.51 -23.49
CA MET A 19 -13.90 -19.12 -23.08
C MET A 19 -14.52 -19.07 -21.69
N GLU A 20 -13.69 -19.15 -20.64
CA GLU A 20 -14.12 -18.73 -19.31
C GLU A 20 -14.66 -17.32 -19.43
N SER A 21 -15.97 -17.17 -19.18
CA SER A 21 -16.63 -15.88 -19.25
C SER A 21 -15.92 -14.90 -18.28
N PRO A 22 -15.55 -13.68 -18.71
CA PRO A 22 -14.92 -12.67 -17.84
C PRO A 22 -15.76 -12.30 -16.60
N SER A 23 -17.02 -12.74 -16.58
CA SER A 23 -18.03 -12.41 -15.58
C SER A 23 -17.88 -13.15 -14.25
N SER A 24 -17.24 -14.33 -14.20
CA SER A 24 -17.16 -15.12 -12.96
C SER A 24 -16.20 -14.53 -11.93
N CYS A 25 -15.09 -13.94 -12.39
CA CYS A 25 -14.05 -13.38 -11.52
C CYS A 25 -14.49 -12.07 -10.84
N LEU A 26 -15.29 -11.23 -11.52
CA LEU A 26 -15.86 -10.00 -10.95
C LEU A 26 -17.01 -10.25 -9.97
N ALA A 27 -17.75 -11.35 -10.15
CA ALA A 27 -18.92 -11.67 -9.32
C ALA A 27 -18.55 -11.93 -7.85
N ASN A 28 -17.34 -12.44 -7.59
CA ASN A 28 -16.86 -12.81 -6.25
C ASN A 28 -15.93 -11.77 -5.60
N MET A 29 -15.76 -10.58 -6.20
CA MET A 29 -14.95 -9.51 -5.60
C MET A 29 -15.72 -8.73 -4.53
N ASN A 30 -15.01 -8.32 -3.48
CA ASN A 30 -15.58 -7.42 -2.47
C ASN A 30 -15.83 -6.02 -3.05
N VAL A 31 -16.55 -5.17 -2.29
CA VAL A 31 -17.03 -3.87 -2.76
C VAL A 31 -15.93 -2.89 -3.19
N ILE A 32 -14.74 -2.99 -2.56
CA ILE A 32 -13.60 -2.13 -2.87
C ILE A 32 -13.01 -2.58 -4.21
N ASP A 33 -12.72 -3.87 -4.33
CA ASP A 33 -12.08 -4.44 -5.52
C ASP A 33 -12.98 -4.39 -6.75
N LYS A 34 -14.28 -4.67 -6.59
CA LYS A 34 -15.28 -4.55 -7.65
C LYS A 34 -15.34 -3.15 -8.25
N CYS A 35 -15.04 -2.10 -7.46
CA CYS A 35 -15.09 -0.71 -7.91
C CYS A 35 -13.98 -0.34 -8.90
N TRP A 36 -12.78 -0.96 -8.82
CA TRP A 36 -11.64 -0.57 -9.68
C TRP A 36 -11.07 -1.71 -10.51
N ARG A 37 -11.13 -2.97 -10.08
CA ARG A 37 -10.50 -4.10 -10.79
C ARG A 37 -11.17 -4.41 -12.12
N GLY A 38 -12.45 -4.05 -12.29
CA GLY A 38 -13.16 -4.15 -13.57
C GLY A 38 -12.69 -3.13 -14.62
N ASN A 39 -11.90 -2.12 -14.24
CA ASN A 39 -11.36 -1.16 -15.20
C ASN A 39 -10.14 -1.73 -15.93
N LEU A 40 -10.32 -2.14 -17.18
CA LEU A 40 -9.24 -2.61 -18.06
C LEU A 40 -8.19 -1.51 -18.36
N LEU A 41 -8.54 -0.24 -18.18
CA LEU A 41 -7.66 0.93 -18.36
C LEU A 41 -7.03 1.41 -17.04
N TRP A 42 -7.00 0.58 -15.98
CA TRP A 42 -6.46 0.99 -14.68
C TRP A 42 -5.04 1.57 -14.76
N GLN A 43 -4.22 1.10 -15.71
CA GLN A 43 -2.84 1.60 -15.90
C GLN A 43 -2.79 3.07 -16.32
N SER A 44 -3.68 3.50 -17.21
CA SER A 44 -3.79 4.90 -17.66
C SER A 44 -4.68 5.73 -16.74
N GLN A 45 -5.54 5.08 -15.95
CA GLN A 45 -6.52 5.70 -15.04
C GLN A 45 -6.24 5.38 -13.56
N ARG A 46 -4.96 5.30 -13.17
CA ARG A 46 -4.53 4.88 -11.81
C ARG A 46 -5.27 5.58 -10.68
N GLN A 47 -5.51 6.89 -10.83
CA GLN A 47 -6.19 7.73 -9.84
C GLN A 47 -7.64 7.27 -9.55
N GLN A 48 -8.30 6.50 -10.42
CA GLN A 48 -9.67 6.01 -10.15
C GLN A 48 -9.77 5.17 -8.87
N LEU A 49 -8.68 4.49 -8.49
CA LEU A 49 -8.59 3.72 -7.24
C LEU A 49 -9.04 4.55 -6.03
N ALA A 50 -8.69 5.83 -5.98
CA ALA A 50 -9.01 6.72 -4.85
C ALA A 50 -10.52 6.94 -4.64
N LYS A 51 -11.36 6.60 -5.62
CA LYS A 51 -12.83 6.66 -5.50
C LYS A 51 -13.43 5.36 -4.93
N CYS A 52 -12.61 4.34 -4.67
CA CYS A 52 -13.07 3.00 -4.31
C CYS A 52 -12.90 2.65 -2.82
N SER A 53 -12.20 3.48 -2.04
CA SER A 53 -12.16 3.34 -0.59
C SER A 53 -13.55 3.40 0.05
N VAL A 54 -13.68 2.78 1.21
CA VAL A 54 -14.92 2.69 2.02
C VAL A 54 -14.56 2.84 3.50
N GLY A 55 -15.55 2.80 4.40
CA GLY A 55 -15.29 2.91 5.84
C GLY A 55 -15.02 4.33 6.29
N PHE A 56 -14.35 4.49 7.44
CA PHE A 56 -14.12 5.80 8.05
C PHE A 56 -13.19 6.70 7.24
N VAL A 57 -12.37 6.16 6.33
CA VAL A 57 -11.54 7.00 5.45
C VAL A 57 -12.38 7.72 4.37
N SER A 58 -13.63 7.29 4.14
CA SER A 58 -14.48 7.78 3.05
C SER A 58 -13.78 7.63 1.69
N LYS A 59 -14.12 8.45 0.69
CA LYS A 59 -13.46 8.49 -0.62
C LYS A 59 -12.19 9.34 -0.55
N MET A 60 -11.07 8.84 -1.08
CA MET A 60 -9.78 9.53 -1.12
C MET A 60 -9.68 10.58 -2.25
N ILE A 61 -10.74 11.37 -2.47
CA ILE A 61 -10.84 12.30 -3.61
C ILE A 61 -9.82 13.46 -3.55
N ASN A 62 -9.25 13.75 -2.39
CA ASN A 62 -8.22 14.76 -2.23
C ASN A 62 -6.87 14.33 -2.84
N ASN A 63 -6.67 13.05 -3.12
CA ASN A 63 -5.46 12.51 -3.75
C ASN A 63 -5.49 12.51 -5.29
N ILE A 64 -6.57 13.02 -5.89
CA ILE A 64 -6.76 13.03 -7.35
C ILE A 64 -6.99 14.44 -7.87
N GLY A 65 -6.82 14.63 -9.18
CA GLY A 65 -7.00 15.93 -9.83
C GLY A 65 -5.94 16.24 -10.87
N LYS A 66 -6.15 17.36 -11.57
CA LYS A 66 -5.21 17.88 -12.58
C LYS A 66 -3.92 18.41 -11.97
N ASP A 67 -3.96 18.79 -10.69
CA ASP A 67 -2.85 19.32 -9.89
C ASP A 67 -1.97 18.22 -9.28
N VAL A 68 -2.30 16.94 -9.48
CA VAL A 68 -1.51 15.83 -8.95
C VAL A 68 -0.22 15.66 -9.75
N VAL A 69 0.91 15.78 -9.06
CA VAL A 69 2.22 15.46 -9.60
C VAL A 69 2.33 13.94 -9.79
N LYS A 70 2.53 13.50 -11.02
CA LYS A 70 2.84 12.09 -11.32
C LYS A 70 4.33 11.87 -11.15
N TYR A 71 4.71 11.05 -10.16
CA TYR A 71 6.09 10.74 -9.86
C TYR A 71 6.36 9.25 -10.08
N LYS A 72 7.50 8.93 -10.68
CA LYS A 72 7.90 7.55 -10.95
C LYS A 72 9.25 7.27 -10.30
N VAL A 73 9.26 6.34 -9.36
CA VAL A 73 10.48 5.82 -8.74
C VAL A 73 11.21 4.95 -9.77
N ILE A 74 12.47 5.25 -9.98
CA ILE A 74 13.37 4.56 -10.92
C ILE A 74 14.64 4.05 -10.24
N ASP A 75 14.90 4.49 -9.01
CA ASP A 75 16.10 4.20 -8.23
C ASP A 75 15.69 3.68 -6.84
N PRO A 76 16.07 2.45 -6.45
CA PRO A 76 15.77 1.91 -5.14
C PRO A 76 16.67 2.44 -4.02
N PHE A 77 17.68 3.26 -4.33
CA PHE A 77 18.56 3.84 -3.32
C PHE A 77 17.80 4.74 -2.35
N ASP A 78 18.25 4.76 -1.09
CA ASP A 78 17.74 5.62 -0.04
C ASP A 78 18.88 6.46 0.54
N ASP A 79 18.73 7.79 0.51
CA ASP A 79 19.56 8.72 1.27
C ASP A 79 18.65 9.48 2.23
N PRO A 80 18.77 9.29 3.55
CA PRO A 80 17.82 9.84 4.49
C PRO A 80 17.89 11.36 4.63
N LEU A 81 18.93 12.03 4.15
CA LEU A 81 19.12 13.48 4.31
C LEU A 81 19.22 14.23 2.98
N SER A 82 19.66 13.57 1.91
CA SER A 82 19.82 14.16 0.58
C SER A 82 19.20 13.26 -0.49
N PRO A 83 17.87 13.02 -0.43
CA PRO A 83 17.23 12.13 -1.38
C PRO A 83 17.34 12.67 -2.80
N LYS A 84 17.72 11.82 -3.75
CA LYS A 84 17.86 12.19 -5.17
C LYS A 84 16.55 11.99 -5.92
N SER A 85 16.31 12.83 -6.93
CA SER A 85 15.19 12.59 -7.86
C SER A 85 15.31 11.19 -8.49
N GLY A 86 14.20 10.49 -8.59
CA GLY A 86 14.12 9.07 -8.95
C GLY A 86 13.96 8.12 -7.75
N THR A 87 14.26 8.55 -6.53
CA THR A 87 14.12 7.73 -5.30
C THR A 87 12.73 7.87 -4.67
N LEU A 88 12.30 6.86 -3.91
CA LEU A 88 11.02 6.93 -3.18
C LEU A 88 11.01 8.08 -2.17
N ARG A 89 12.10 8.26 -1.40
CA ARG A 89 12.18 9.35 -0.40
C ARG A 89 12.02 10.72 -1.02
N TYR A 90 12.63 10.97 -2.18
CA TYR A 90 12.41 12.24 -2.87
C TYR A 90 10.93 12.44 -3.18
N GLY A 91 10.26 11.40 -3.70
CA GLY A 91 8.84 11.44 -4.02
C GLY A 91 7.95 11.78 -2.83
N THR A 92 8.25 11.25 -1.64
CA THR A 92 7.41 11.43 -0.45
C THR A 92 7.73 12.67 0.38
N THR A 93 8.89 13.31 0.21
CA THR A 93 9.34 14.42 1.08
C THR A 93 9.64 15.73 0.33
N MET A 94 10.10 15.65 -0.92
CA MET A 94 10.58 16.83 -1.66
C MET A 94 9.49 17.46 -2.54
N ILE A 95 8.50 16.67 -2.97
CA ILE A 95 7.40 17.15 -3.79
C ILE A 95 6.38 17.88 -2.92
N LYS A 96 6.02 19.10 -3.34
CA LYS A 96 4.99 19.91 -2.67
C LYS A 96 3.62 19.65 -3.30
N GLY A 97 2.59 19.62 -2.47
CA GLY A 97 1.21 19.38 -2.92
C GLY A 97 0.91 17.90 -3.13
N LYS A 98 -0.06 17.61 -4.01
CA LYS A 98 -0.53 16.24 -4.24
C LYS A 98 0.43 15.46 -5.12
N VAL A 99 0.76 14.23 -4.72
CA VAL A 99 1.65 13.36 -5.50
C VAL A 99 1.08 11.96 -5.64
N CYS A 100 1.16 11.42 -6.86
CA CYS A 100 0.87 10.03 -7.18
C CYS A 100 2.19 9.35 -7.56
N ILE A 101 2.71 8.54 -6.65
CA ILE A 101 3.98 7.83 -6.75
C ILE A 101 3.72 6.44 -7.31
N THR A 102 4.42 6.12 -8.39
CA THR A 102 4.41 4.82 -9.07
C THR A 102 5.84 4.32 -9.24
N PHE A 103 6.01 3.09 -9.70
CA PHE A 103 7.31 2.44 -9.81
C PHE A 103 7.57 1.99 -11.23
N LYS A 104 8.80 2.19 -11.72
CA LYS A 104 9.18 1.82 -13.09
C LYS A 104 9.26 0.31 -13.28
N ASN A 105 9.88 -0.39 -12.34
CA ASN A 105 10.12 -1.83 -12.34
C ASN A 105 9.91 -2.39 -10.93
N SER A 106 9.87 -3.71 -10.79
CA SER A 106 9.97 -4.36 -9.48
C SER A 106 11.28 -3.97 -8.80
N MET A 107 11.24 -3.73 -7.49
CA MET A 107 12.40 -3.29 -6.73
C MET A 107 12.27 -3.58 -5.24
N THR A 108 13.41 -3.71 -4.57
CA THR A 108 13.52 -3.72 -3.11
C THR A 108 14.19 -2.43 -2.67
N ILE A 109 13.49 -1.64 -1.85
CA ILE A 109 13.97 -0.39 -1.28
C ILE A 109 14.32 -0.67 0.18
N THR A 110 15.61 -0.69 0.48
CA THR A 110 16.12 -0.87 1.85
C THR A 110 16.36 0.50 2.46
N LEU A 111 15.47 0.90 3.37
CA LEU A 111 15.52 2.20 4.01
C LEU A 111 16.66 2.27 5.03
N GLN A 112 17.42 3.36 4.97
CA GLN A 112 18.50 3.63 5.93
C GLN A 112 17.98 4.22 7.24
N ARG A 113 16.84 4.94 7.20
CA ARG A 113 16.13 5.57 8.33
C ARG A 113 14.62 5.63 8.02
N PRO A 114 13.71 5.96 8.96
CA PRO A 114 12.27 5.95 8.69
C PRO A 114 11.93 6.88 7.53
N LEU A 115 10.97 6.46 6.72
CA LEU A 115 10.50 7.20 5.57
C LEU A 115 9.22 7.96 5.93
N LEU A 116 9.32 9.29 6.01
CA LEU A 116 8.14 10.14 6.22
C LEU A 116 7.31 10.23 4.95
N LEU A 117 5.99 10.11 5.11
CA LEU A 117 5.02 10.34 4.05
C LEU A 117 4.36 11.71 4.26
N SER A 118 4.53 12.61 3.29
CA SER A 118 3.85 13.92 3.29
C SER A 118 2.35 13.78 3.03
N SER A 119 1.55 14.74 3.51
CA SER A 119 0.12 14.80 3.20
C SER A 119 -0.14 14.79 1.69
N PHE A 120 -1.31 14.28 1.29
CA PHE A 120 -1.74 14.18 -0.12
C PHE A 120 -0.86 13.28 -1.00
N THR A 121 -0.23 12.28 -0.38
CA THR A 121 0.62 11.28 -1.07
C THR A 121 -0.17 10.01 -1.35
N ALA A 122 -0.20 9.57 -2.60
CA ALA A 122 -0.65 8.24 -2.98
C ALA A 122 0.54 7.42 -3.49
N ILE A 123 0.86 6.31 -2.82
CA ILE A 123 1.85 5.33 -3.27
C ILE A 123 1.10 4.15 -3.87
N ASP A 124 1.34 3.89 -5.15
CA ASP A 124 0.64 2.86 -5.94
C ASP A 124 1.65 1.87 -6.54
N GLY A 125 1.77 0.70 -5.90
CA GLY A 125 2.62 -0.40 -6.32
C GLY A 125 2.06 -1.27 -7.45
N ARG A 126 0.84 -1.01 -7.96
CA ARG A 126 0.23 -1.91 -8.96
C ARG A 126 1.08 -2.05 -10.23
N GLY A 127 1.18 -3.29 -10.71
CA GLY A 127 1.84 -3.65 -11.97
C GLY A 127 3.31 -4.06 -11.82
N VAL A 128 3.90 -3.89 -10.63
CA VAL A 128 5.25 -4.32 -10.32
C VAL A 128 5.31 -4.83 -8.88
N ASP A 129 6.44 -5.43 -8.50
CA ASP A 129 6.64 -5.97 -7.17
C ASP A 129 7.58 -5.07 -6.35
N VAL A 130 7.04 -4.40 -5.34
CA VAL A 130 7.76 -3.38 -4.56
C VAL A 130 7.87 -3.82 -3.11
N HIS A 131 9.11 -4.07 -2.69
CA HIS A 131 9.45 -4.43 -1.32
C HIS A 131 10.04 -3.21 -0.60
N ILE A 132 9.55 -2.91 0.60
CA ILE A 132 10.08 -1.88 1.51
C ILE A 132 10.58 -2.60 2.77
N THR A 133 11.85 -2.39 3.10
CA THR A 133 12.52 -3.02 4.26
C THR A 133 13.45 -2.04 4.96
N GLY A 134 14.15 -2.49 6.01
CA GLY A 134 15.25 -1.73 6.62
C GLY A 134 14.86 -1.01 7.90
N ALA A 135 15.44 0.16 8.16
CA ALA A 135 15.32 0.82 9.45
C ALA A 135 14.00 1.61 9.58
N GLY A 136 13.13 1.20 10.51
CA GLY A 136 11.87 1.85 10.88
C GLY A 136 10.73 1.75 9.84
N CYS A 137 11.04 1.65 8.55
CA CYS A 137 10.06 1.62 7.47
C CYS A 137 9.20 2.89 7.37
N LEU A 138 7.88 2.78 7.27
CA LEU A 138 7.01 3.89 6.88
C LEU A 138 6.45 4.63 8.10
N LEU A 139 6.53 5.96 8.09
CA LEU A 139 5.98 6.83 9.13
C LEU A 139 5.07 7.90 8.53
N VAL A 140 3.82 7.93 8.98
CA VAL A 140 2.89 9.04 8.76
C VAL A 140 2.80 9.84 10.05
N TYR A 141 3.41 11.03 10.05
CA TYR A 141 3.47 11.90 11.23
C TYR A 141 2.80 13.24 10.93
N GLN A 142 1.74 13.56 11.66
CA GLN A 142 0.99 14.82 11.52
C GLN A 142 0.56 15.13 10.07
N ALA A 143 0.16 14.09 9.33
CA ALA A 143 -0.16 14.18 7.91
C ALA A 143 -1.58 13.65 7.61
N THR A 144 -2.11 14.02 6.45
CA THR A 144 -3.47 13.69 6.02
C THR A 144 -3.55 13.26 4.57
N ASP A 145 -4.61 12.52 4.22
CA ASP A 145 -4.95 12.15 2.85
C ASP A 145 -3.83 11.33 2.21
N ILE A 146 -3.56 10.15 2.77
CA ILE A 146 -2.50 9.25 2.31
C ILE A 146 -3.07 7.91 1.85
N ILE A 147 -2.65 7.46 0.66
CA ILE A 147 -2.96 6.12 0.14
C ILE A 147 -1.66 5.31 0.10
N ILE A 148 -1.65 4.14 0.71
CA ILE A 148 -0.56 3.17 0.66
C ILE A 148 -1.14 1.90 0.04
N HIS A 149 -0.80 1.63 -1.21
CA HIS A 149 -1.44 0.57 -1.97
C HIS A 149 -0.47 -0.34 -2.72
N GLY A 150 -0.65 -1.65 -2.58
CA GLY A 150 0.05 -2.65 -3.39
C GLY A 150 1.54 -2.82 -3.06
N LEU A 151 1.95 -2.60 -1.81
CA LEU A 151 3.34 -2.74 -1.36
C LEU A 151 3.57 -4.02 -0.55
N ARG A 152 4.81 -4.47 -0.48
CA ARG A 152 5.26 -5.48 0.49
C ARG A 152 6.18 -4.83 1.50
N ILE A 153 5.78 -4.79 2.77
CA ILE A 153 6.52 -4.09 3.82
C ILE A 153 6.93 -5.11 4.87
N HIS A 154 8.22 -5.34 5.04
CA HIS A 154 8.69 -6.44 5.86
C HIS A 154 10.11 -6.24 6.39
N HIS A 155 10.50 -7.01 7.40
CA HIS A 155 11.85 -6.98 7.97
C HIS A 155 12.27 -5.57 8.41
N CYS A 156 11.30 -4.81 8.92
CA CYS A 156 11.52 -3.48 9.48
C CYS A 156 12.20 -3.62 10.84
N LYS A 157 13.22 -2.81 11.07
CA LYS A 157 14.08 -2.89 12.25
C LYS A 157 14.00 -1.64 13.09
N ALA A 158 14.12 -1.82 14.40
CA ALA A 158 14.26 -0.75 15.36
C ALA A 158 15.51 0.08 15.05
N GLN A 159 15.47 1.36 15.41
CA GLN A 159 16.63 2.24 15.27
C GLN A 159 16.64 3.33 16.33
N PRO A 160 17.84 3.80 16.74
CA PRO A 160 17.96 4.91 17.67
C PRO A 160 17.38 6.20 17.08
N PRO A 161 17.17 7.24 17.92
CA PRO A 161 16.82 8.57 17.44
C PRO A 161 17.72 9.02 16.29
N SER A 162 17.11 9.62 15.27
CA SER A 162 17.81 10.00 14.05
C SER A 162 17.15 11.19 13.37
N THR A 163 17.85 11.81 12.41
CA THR A 163 17.30 12.87 11.58
C THR A 163 16.99 12.36 10.18
N VAL A 164 15.90 12.82 9.60
CA VAL A 164 15.49 12.43 8.25
C VAL A 164 14.93 13.61 7.48
N MET A 165 14.99 13.53 6.16
CA MET A 165 14.24 14.40 5.28
C MET A 165 12.75 14.12 5.45
N GLY A 166 11.99 15.17 5.68
CA GLY A 166 10.55 15.17 5.86
C GLY A 166 9.84 16.16 4.93
N PRO A 167 8.52 16.36 5.13
CA PRO A 167 7.70 17.15 4.24
C PRO A 167 8.25 18.55 3.95
N ASN A 168 8.12 18.98 2.69
CA ASN A 168 8.64 20.25 2.18
C ASN A 168 10.16 20.41 2.27
N ALA A 169 10.89 19.31 2.09
CA ALA A 169 12.35 19.28 2.14
C ALA A 169 12.95 19.79 3.47
N LYS A 170 12.28 19.50 4.59
CA LYS A 170 12.73 19.89 5.92
C LYS A 170 13.39 18.71 6.61
N VAL A 171 14.53 18.94 7.27
CA VAL A 171 15.13 17.93 8.14
C VAL A 171 14.33 17.87 9.44
N ILE A 172 13.84 16.68 9.77
CA ILE A 172 13.00 16.40 10.94
C ILE A 172 13.76 15.46 11.89
N PRO A 173 13.94 15.82 13.16
CA PRO A 173 14.42 14.88 14.17
C PRO A 173 13.30 13.90 14.55
N LEU A 174 13.64 12.63 14.63
CA LEU A 174 12.77 11.56 15.09
C LEU A 174 13.33 10.94 16.37
N GLY A 175 12.43 10.50 17.25
CA GLY A 175 12.76 9.69 18.41
C GLY A 175 13.15 8.26 18.05
N LEU A 176 13.23 7.42 19.08
CA LEU A 176 13.40 5.97 18.95
C LEU A 176 12.27 5.38 18.09
N MET A 177 12.59 4.48 17.18
CA MET A 177 11.60 3.73 16.41
C MET A 177 11.74 2.24 16.70
N ASP A 178 10.60 1.58 16.91
CA ASP A 178 10.53 0.21 17.45
C ASP A 178 10.67 -0.87 16.36
N GLY A 179 10.55 -0.47 15.09
CA GLY A 179 10.69 -1.36 13.94
C GLY A 179 9.37 -1.90 13.38
N ASP A 180 8.29 -1.13 13.53
CA ASP A 180 7.01 -1.45 12.87
C ASP A 180 7.09 -1.33 11.35
N ALA A 181 6.22 -2.02 10.60
CA ALA A 181 6.12 -1.79 9.15
C ALA A 181 5.56 -0.40 8.81
N LEU A 182 4.50 0.01 9.50
CA LEU A 182 3.82 1.27 9.27
C LEU A 182 3.34 1.88 10.58
N ARG A 183 3.75 3.12 10.84
CA ARG A 183 3.31 3.90 12.02
C ARG A 183 2.51 5.11 11.59
N LEU A 184 1.34 5.31 12.20
CA LEU A 184 0.45 6.45 12.04
C LEU A 184 0.35 7.23 13.35
N VAL A 185 0.92 8.43 13.38
CA VAL A 185 1.00 9.27 14.58
C VAL A 185 0.37 10.63 14.27
N THR A 186 -0.75 10.95 14.93
CA THR A 186 -1.55 12.15 14.62
C THR A 186 -1.93 12.22 13.12
N ALA A 187 -2.15 11.06 12.50
CA ALA A 187 -2.50 10.92 11.10
C ALA A 187 -4.03 11.04 10.89
N ARG A 188 -4.46 11.57 9.75
CA ARG A 188 -5.88 11.69 9.41
C ARG A 188 -6.14 11.18 8.01
N THR A 189 -7.26 10.52 7.77
CA THR A 189 -7.66 10.14 6.39
C THR A 189 -6.56 9.32 5.70
N VAL A 190 -6.28 8.12 6.21
CA VAL A 190 -5.26 7.21 5.65
C VAL A 190 -5.92 5.92 5.18
N TRP A 191 -5.63 5.53 3.94
CA TRP A 191 -6.09 4.27 3.36
C TRP A 191 -4.92 3.33 3.09
N ILE A 192 -4.92 2.20 3.78
CA ILE A 192 -3.91 1.14 3.69
C ILE A 192 -4.57 -0.04 3.00
N ASP A 193 -4.24 -0.28 1.72
CA ASP A 193 -4.97 -1.21 0.88
C ASP A 193 -4.09 -2.17 0.08
N HIS A 194 -4.43 -3.46 0.00
CA HIS A 194 -3.71 -4.44 -0.85
C HIS A 194 -2.20 -4.55 -0.56
N ASN A 195 -1.76 -4.27 0.66
CA ASN A 195 -0.37 -4.44 1.05
C ASN A 195 -0.14 -5.83 1.66
N THR A 196 1.08 -6.36 1.56
CA THR A 196 1.52 -7.53 2.34
C THR A 196 2.48 -7.07 3.43
N LEU A 197 2.17 -7.34 4.69
CA LEU A 197 2.97 -6.93 5.84
C LEU A 197 3.39 -8.15 6.65
N TYR A 198 4.69 -8.30 6.96
CA TYR A 198 5.19 -9.48 7.69
C TYR A 198 6.60 -9.29 8.28
N GLU A 199 6.92 -10.10 9.29
CA GLU A 199 8.28 -10.28 9.84
C GLU A 199 8.98 -8.95 10.20
N CYS A 200 8.27 -8.04 10.85
CA CYS A 200 8.85 -6.82 11.41
C CYS A 200 9.29 -7.03 12.85
N GLN A 201 10.27 -6.24 13.30
CA GLN A 201 10.88 -6.44 14.62
C GLN A 201 9.91 -6.22 15.78
N ASP A 202 8.96 -5.27 15.66
CA ASP A 202 7.91 -5.07 16.67
C ASP A 202 6.50 -5.38 16.13
N GLY A 203 5.76 -4.38 15.65
CA GLY A 203 4.43 -4.50 15.06
C GLY A 203 4.41 -4.47 13.54
N LEU A 204 3.23 -4.69 12.92
CA LEU A 204 3.03 -4.38 11.49
C LEU A 204 2.38 -3.01 11.31
N LEU A 205 1.31 -2.72 12.05
CA LEU A 205 0.61 -1.45 11.97
C LEU A 205 0.38 -0.86 13.36
N ASP A 206 0.90 0.34 13.59
CA ASP A 206 0.68 1.11 14.82
C ASP A 206 -0.09 2.40 14.52
N VAL A 207 -1.22 2.63 15.20
CA VAL A 207 -2.10 3.79 15.02
C VAL A 207 -2.32 4.45 16.37
N THR A 208 -1.70 5.63 16.59
CA THR A 208 -1.67 6.28 17.90
C THR A 208 -1.84 7.80 17.81
N HIS A 209 -1.92 8.43 18.98
CA HIS A 209 -1.88 9.89 19.15
C HIS A 209 -2.93 10.64 18.34
N SER A 210 -4.19 10.32 18.58
CA SER A 210 -5.38 10.93 17.98
C SER A 210 -5.51 10.70 16.46
N SER A 211 -4.84 9.66 15.94
CA SER A 211 -5.02 9.28 14.54
C SER A 211 -6.45 8.82 14.28
N THR A 212 -7.06 9.23 13.17
CA THR A 212 -8.48 8.96 12.92
C THR A 212 -8.83 8.97 11.42
N ASN A 213 -10.03 8.50 11.09
CA ASN A 213 -10.52 8.30 9.72
C ASN A 213 -9.59 7.40 8.91
N ILE A 214 -9.34 6.19 9.41
CA ILE A 214 -8.42 5.24 8.76
C ILE A 214 -9.22 4.06 8.23
N THR A 215 -8.78 3.51 7.09
CA THR A 215 -9.27 2.23 6.60
C THR A 215 -8.11 1.33 6.23
N VAL A 216 -8.14 0.13 6.78
CA VAL A 216 -7.17 -0.94 6.56
C VAL A 216 -7.93 -2.04 5.81
N SER A 217 -7.68 -2.19 4.52
CA SER A 217 -8.45 -3.11 3.68
C SER A 217 -7.62 -4.00 2.76
N ASN A 218 -8.10 -5.21 2.48
CA ASN A 218 -7.47 -6.13 1.52
C ASN A 218 -5.97 -6.41 1.77
N ASN A 219 -5.46 -6.13 2.96
CA ASN A 219 -4.05 -6.38 3.26
C ASN A 219 -3.87 -7.85 3.65
N TRP A 220 -2.68 -8.36 3.41
CA TRP A 220 -2.24 -9.66 3.87
C TRP A 220 -1.22 -9.48 4.99
N PHE A 221 -1.65 -9.72 6.23
CA PHE A 221 -0.78 -9.79 7.41
C PHE A 221 -0.38 -11.24 7.64
N ARG A 222 0.91 -11.52 7.87
CA ARG A 222 1.39 -12.89 8.12
C ARG A 222 2.70 -12.89 8.91
N ASN A 223 3.06 -14.02 9.49
CA ASN A 223 4.34 -14.25 10.17
C ASN A 223 4.69 -13.12 11.14
N GLN A 224 3.80 -12.84 12.08
CA GLN A 224 3.98 -11.78 13.05
C GLN A 224 3.39 -12.12 14.41
N GLU A 225 4.17 -11.83 15.46
CA GLU A 225 3.71 -11.86 16.84
C GLU A 225 2.61 -10.82 17.10
N LYS A 226 2.94 -9.53 16.96
CA LYS A 226 2.06 -8.37 17.22
C LYS A 226 1.61 -7.75 15.90
N VAL A 227 0.36 -7.95 15.49
CA VAL A 227 -0.07 -7.50 14.14
C VAL A 227 -0.39 -6.01 14.11
N MET A 228 -1.38 -5.57 14.89
CA MET A 228 -1.88 -4.19 14.85
C MET A 228 -1.96 -3.61 16.26
N LEU A 229 -1.79 -2.30 16.41
CA LEU A 229 -2.05 -1.60 17.67
C LEU A 229 -2.85 -0.34 17.37
N LEU A 230 -4.01 -0.20 18.01
CA LEU A 230 -4.91 0.96 17.87
C LEU A 230 -5.04 1.66 19.23
N GLY A 231 -4.22 2.69 19.46
CA GLY A 231 -4.06 3.34 20.77
C GLY A 231 -3.02 2.62 21.64
N HIS A 232 -2.12 3.40 22.26
CA HIS A 232 -0.96 2.85 22.99
C HIS A 232 -0.95 3.19 24.50
N ASP A 233 -1.66 4.24 24.91
CA ASP A 233 -1.60 4.78 26.28
C ASP A 233 -3.02 4.91 26.85
N ASP A 234 -3.31 4.18 27.93
CA ASP A 234 -4.60 4.16 28.63
C ASP A 234 -5.01 5.56 29.15
N GLY A 235 -4.04 6.45 29.38
CA GLY A 235 -4.25 7.84 29.76
C GLY A 235 -4.52 8.78 28.59
N HIS A 236 -4.35 8.34 27.33
CA HIS A 236 -4.43 9.21 26.16
C HIS A 236 -5.88 9.45 25.70
N LEU A 237 -6.60 10.28 26.45
CA LEU A 237 -8.03 10.55 26.26
C LEU A 237 -8.43 11.01 24.84
N ARG A 238 -7.49 11.57 24.05
CA ARG A 238 -7.79 12.00 22.69
C ARG A 238 -8.05 10.83 21.72
N ASP A 239 -7.56 9.63 22.03
CA ASP A 239 -7.81 8.43 21.23
C ASP A 239 -9.27 7.96 21.29
N LYS A 240 -10.10 8.52 22.19
CA LYS A 240 -11.57 8.32 22.16
C LYS A 240 -12.22 8.73 20.83
N ASN A 241 -11.57 9.59 20.05
CA ASN A 241 -12.04 10.03 18.73
C ASN A 241 -11.43 9.23 17.57
N MET A 242 -10.63 8.20 17.86
CA MET A 242 -10.05 7.31 16.85
C MET A 242 -11.17 6.55 16.12
N LYS A 243 -11.10 6.53 14.80
CA LYS A 243 -12.03 5.81 13.94
C LYS A 243 -11.24 5.04 12.89
N VAL A 244 -11.29 3.71 12.99
CA VAL A 244 -10.56 2.80 12.09
C VAL A 244 -11.52 1.75 11.57
N THR A 245 -11.54 1.54 10.26
CA THR A 245 -12.24 0.44 9.62
C THR A 245 -11.22 -0.63 9.24
N ILE A 246 -11.44 -1.87 9.69
CA ILE A 246 -10.63 -3.04 9.31
C ILE A 246 -11.55 -3.98 8.54
N ILE A 247 -11.29 -4.20 7.24
CA ILE A 247 -12.23 -4.94 6.39
C ILE A 247 -11.50 -5.71 5.27
N PHE A 248 -11.94 -6.94 4.96
CA PHE A 248 -11.38 -7.77 3.88
C PHE A 248 -9.87 -8.09 3.99
N ASN A 249 -9.23 -7.84 5.13
CA ASN A 249 -7.85 -8.23 5.34
C ASN A 249 -7.76 -9.76 5.55
N HIS A 250 -6.64 -10.35 5.12
CA HIS A 250 -6.28 -11.70 5.46
C HIS A 250 -5.23 -11.67 6.58
N PHE A 251 -5.53 -12.32 7.70
CA PHE A 251 -4.65 -12.46 8.84
C PHE A 251 -4.18 -13.91 8.95
N GLY A 252 -2.93 -14.16 8.60
CA GLY A 252 -2.31 -15.48 8.62
C GLY A 252 -1.56 -15.81 7.33
N PRO A 253 -0.78 -16.89 7.30
CA PRO A 253 -0.50 -17.76 8.44
C PRO A 253 0.36 -17.06 9.51
N ASN A 254 0.41 -17.66 10.71
CA ASN A 254 1.33 -17.28 11.79
C ASN A 254 1.18 -15.82 12.27
N CYS A 255 -0.06 -15.35 12.40
CA CYS A 255 -0.37 -14.13 13.14
C CYS A 255 -0.81 -14.52 14.56
N ASN A 256 -0.08 -14.11 15.59
CA ASN A 256 -0.32 -14.60 16.95
C ASN A 256 -1.37 -13.76 17.69
N GLN A 257 -1.27 -12.43 17.65
CA GLN A 257 -2.15 -11.54 18.43
C GLN A 257 -2.33 -10.14 17.80
N ARG A 258 -3.27 -9.37 18.38
CA ARG A 258 -3.61 -7.97 18.06
C ARG A 258 -4.21 -7.74 16.66
N MET A 259 -5.41 -8.26 16.44
CA MET A 259 -6.16 -8.19 15.17
C MET A 259 -7.63 -7.74 15.35
N PRO A 260 -7.89 -6.53 15.90
CA PRO A 260 -6.93 -5.49 16.29
C PRO A 260 -6.46 -5.57 17.74
#